data_AF-A0A0G1XE15-F1
#
_entry.id   AF-A0A0G1XE15-F1
#
_cell.length_a   1.000
_cell.length_b   1.000
_cell.length_c   1.000
_cell.angle_alpha   90.00
_cell.angle_beta   90.00
_cell.angle_gamma   90.00
#
_symmetry.space_group_name_H-M   'P 1'
#
loop_
_entity.id
_entity.type
_entity.pdbx_description
1 polymer ?
#
loop_
_entity_poly.entity_id
_entity_poly.type
_entity_poly.pdbx_seq_one_letter_code
_entity_poly.pdbx_strand_id
1 'polypeptide(L)'
;MLTQRQKQIKDYIGKIITRNGVAPTEREIAKHLKISGPTVHEHLNALKQRGHLEKNPGRARGIRVIKSPSSGLVRIPLLGAIAAGKPIEAIQDKEMIAVPKNGVPNSSEVYALRVVGNSMVDEHINDGDIVLVKHQSSAENGQKIVALIDNQDVTLKKFYREKGRIRLQPANQALLPLFVEPDRLTIQGVVIDIIKTAKKDLNSTHAVNHVRPEPRLRGPKGGCELTYRGKASEQEVLQAGTSKLKLLRKHGLKSPNKLILGDNIGILRNLYQNNGVKGKVDLVYIDPPFGTGQHFVGYDEEKSYSDKLTNIEFLEFIRKRLIFLRELLSETGSIYVHIDLKVGHYVKLLLDEIFGEENFRNDITRIKCNPKNFERKAFGNIKDVIYFYSKSKPNGKDPMSWTDYRVALTPEEIEKQFPKIDDKGRRYATTPLHAKGETRNGPTGKKWEGMLPPKGRHWRYSPAELTRLDKRGLIQWSGSGNPRKIIYANENRGKKIQDIWDFKDPGFESSLYPTEKNRDLLKQIINSSTKRGDLVLDCFAGSGTTLLAAQELERNWIGIDLNKNAVALIEEECLKLNASFEVYESG
;
A
#
# COMPACT_ATOMS: atom_id res chain seq x y z
N MET A 1 -52.94 10.88 -6.12
CA MET A 1 -53.18 12.11 -5.30
C MET A 1 -54.12 11.78 -4.15
N LEU A 2 -53.90 12.36 -2.95
CA LEU A 2 -54.80 12.21 -1.80
C LEU A 2 -55.94 13.23 -1.88
N THR A 3 -57.15 12.84 -1.47
CA THR A 3 -58.24 13.81 -1.29
C THR A 3 -57.95 14.73 -0.10
N GLN A 4 -58.59 15.90 -0.05
CA GLN A 4 -58.40 16.86 1.04
C GLN A 4 -58.67 16.23 2.42
N ARG A 5 -59.69 15.36 2.52
CA ARG A 5 -60.00 14.64 3.77
C ARG A 5 -58.99 13.55 4.10
N GLN A 6 -58.51 12.80 3.11
CA GLN A 6 -57.45 11.81 3.32
C GLN A 6 -56.14 12.47 3.79
N LYS A 7 -55.80 13.65 3.26
CA LYS A 7 -54.64 14.44 3.70
C LYS A 7 -54.80 14.90 5.15
N GLN A 8 -55.95 15.46 5.52
CA GLN A 8 -56.22 15.89 6.89
C GLN A 8 -56.16 14.73 7.91
N ILE A 9 -56.69 13.56 7.54
CA ILE A 9 -56.59 12.35 8.37
C ILE A 9 -55.12 11.94 8.54
N LYS A 10 -54.36 11.88 7.45
CA LYS A 10 -52.92 11.52 7.47
C LYS A 10 -52.10 12.50 8.32
N ASP A 11 -52.34 13.80 8.16
CA ASP A 11 -51.63 14.86 8.89
C ASP A 11 -51.96 14.83 10.38
N TYR A 12 -53.23 14.60 10.74
CA TYR A 12 -53.65 14.47 12.13
C TYR A 12 -53.02 13.26 12.82
N ILE A 13 -53.01 12.09 12.16
CA ILE A 13 -52.36 10.88 12.67
C ILE A 13 -50.86 11.13 12.87
N GLY A 14 -50.19 11.73 11.89
CA GLY A 14 -48.77 12.09 11.99
C GLY A 14 -48.48 13.03 13.17
N LYS A 15 -49.33 14.04 13.39
CA LYS A 15 -49.20 15.01 14.49
C LYS A 15 -49.34 14.34 15.86
N ILE A 16 -50.31 13.44 16.04
CA ILE A 16 -50.53 12.76 17.31
C ILE A 16 -49.42 11.75 17.62
N ILE A 17 -48.95 10.99 16.61
CA ILE A 17 -47.82 10.08 16.78
C ILE A 17 -46.57 10.85 17.20
N THR A 18 -46.30 12.00 16.57
CA THR A 18 -45.12 12.84 16.90
C THR A 18 -45.21 13.42 18.32
N ARG A 19 -46.42 13.75 18.80
CA ARG A 19 -46.61 14.38 20.10
C ARG A 19 -46.67 13.39 21.27
N ASN A 20 -47.32 12.24 21.08
CA ASN A 20 -47.67 11.33 22.17
C ASN A 20 -47.00 9.95 22.03
N GLY A 21 -46.25 9.69 20.96
CA GLY A 21 -45.60 8.40 20.69
C GLY A 21 -46.57 7.25 20.34
N VAL A 22 -47.89 7.48 20.34
CA VAL A 22 -48.92 6.47 20.05
C VAL A 22 -49.91 6.97 18.99
N ALA A 23 -50.36 6.06 18.13
CA ALA A 23 -51.33 6.37 17.09
C ALA A 23 -52.74 6.64 17.67
N PRO A 24 -53.48 7.64 17.16
CA PRO A 24 -54.85 7.88 17.58
C PRO A 24 -55.78 6.74 17.14
N THR A 25 -56.79 6.48 17.94
CA THR A 25 -57.88 5.54 17.65
C THR A 25 -58.84 6.10 16.61
N GLU A 26 -59.59 5.23 15.93
CA GLU A 26 -60.59 5.65 14.93
C GLU A 26 -61.65 6.60 15.53
N ARG A 27 -61.99 6.43 16.82
CA ARG A 27 -62.88 7.33 17.57
C ARG A 27 -62.28 8.71 17.82
N GLU A 28 -60.99 8.80 18.12
CA GLU A 28 -60.29 10.08 18.31
C GLU A 28 -60.18 10.86 17.00
N ILE A 29 -59.91 10.17 15.88
CA ILE A 29 -59.88 10.76 14.54
C ILE A 29 -61.28 11.27 14.15
N ALA A 30 -62.32 10.45 14.38
CA ALA A 30 -63.71 10.82 14.12
C ALA A 30 -64.14 12.08 14.90
N LYS A 31 -63.79 12.13 16.20
CA LYS A 31 -64.08 13.28 17.07
C LYS A 31 -63.35 14.54 16.62
N HIS A 32 -62.08 14.43 16.25
CA HIS A 32 -61.28 15.59 15.84
C HIS A 32 -61.72 16.19 14.50
N LEU A 33 -62.06 15.33 13.53
CA LEU A 33 -62.45 15.75 12.20
C LEU A 33 -63.96 15.94 12.03
N LYS A 34 -64.75 15.70 13.09
CA LYS A 34 -66.21 15.79 13.12
C LYS A 34 -66.88 14.97 12.01
N ILE A 35 -66.43 13.72 11.85
CA ILE A 35 -66.97 12.76 10.86
C ILE A 35 -67.32 11.43 11.53
N SER A 36 -68.14 10.62 10.85
CA SER A 36 -68.59 9.33 11.39
C SER A 36 -67.45 8.30 11.46
N GLY A 37 -67.51 7.39 12.44
CA GLY A 37 -66.54 6.29 12.58
C GLY A 37 -66.38 5.42 11.33
N PRO A 38 -67.48 5.00 10.65
CA PRO A 38 -67.40 4.29 9.37
C PRO A 38 -66.67 5.07 8.27
N THR A 39 -66.90 6.39 8.17
CA THR A 39 -66.22 7.25 7.18
C THR A 39 -64.70 7.34 7.45
N VAL A 40 -64.30 7.39 8.73
CA VAL A 40 -62.88 7.31 9.10
C VAL A 40 -62.28 5.97 8.67
N HIS A 41 -62.99 4.87 8.94
CA HIS A 41 -62.54 3.53 8.58
C HIS A 41 -62.31 3.38 7.08
N GLU A 42 -63.23 3.89 6.26
CA GLU A 42 -63.14 3.90 4.80
C GLU A 42 -61.92 4.70 4.32
N HIS A 43 -61.70 5.90 4.86
CA HIS A 43 -60.53 6.71 4.51
C HIS A 43 -59.21 6.10 4.96
N LEU A 44 -59.16 5.43 6.12
CA LEU A 44 -57.99 4.70 6.59
C LEU A 44 -57.66 3.51 5.68
N ASN A 45 -58.67 2.76 5.23
CA ASN A 45 -58.48 1.65 4.29
C ASN A 45 -58.01 2.17 2.92
N ALA A 46 -58.57 3.26 2.43
CA ALA A 46 -58.12 3.89 1.18
C ALA A 46 -56.68 4.42 1.29
N LEU A 47 -56.31 5.01 2.44
CA LEU A 47 -54.93 5.44 2.71
C LEU A 47 -53.96 4.25 2.82
N LYS A 48 -54.41 3.12 3.36
CA LYS A 48 -53.63 1.87 3.43
C LYS A 48 -53.41 1.26 2.05
N GLN A 49 -54.47 1.09 1.25
CA GLN A 49 -54.39 0.57 -0.12
C GLN A 49 -53.48 1.42 -1.01
N ARG A 50 -53.43 2.74 -0.76
CA ARG A 50 -52.56 3.69 -1.48
C ARG A 50 -51.15 3.82 -0.89
N GLY A 51 -50.76 2.94 0.04
CA GLY A 51 -49.41 2.90 0.59
C GLY A 51 -49.03 4.13 1.42
N HIS A 52 -50.00 4.84 2.00
CA HIS A 52 -49.77 6.00 2.86
C HIS A 52 -49.87 5.70 4.35
N LEU A 53 -50.44 4.55 4.72
CA LEU A 53 -50.54 4.04 6.09
C LEU A 53 -50.26 2.53 6.13
N GLU A 54 -49.67 2.05 7.22
CA GLU A 54 -49.47 0.62 7.52
C GLU A 54 -50.18 0.29 8.84
N LYS A 55 -50.84 -0.87 8.94
CA LYS A 55 -51.56 -1.30 10.18
C LYS A 55 -51.11 -2.70 10.56
N ASN A 56 -50.49 -2.84 11.73
CA ASN A 56 -50.13 -4.15 12.29
C ASN A 56 -51.40 -4.90 12.74
N PRO A 57 -51.69 -6.12 12.24
CA PRO A 57 -52.82 -6.92 12.69
C PRO A 57 -52.70 -7.23 14.20
N GLY A 58 -53.81 -7.15 14.94
CA GLY A 58 -53.87 -7.55 16.35
C GLY A 58 -53.55 -6.48 17.41
N ARG A 59 -53.28 -5.21 17.04
CA ARG A 59 -53.11 -4.11 18.00
C ARG A 59 -54.05 -2.94 17.72
N ALA A 60 -54.81 -2.51 18.74
CA ALA A 60 -55.74 -1.38 18.67
C ALA A 60 -55.07 -0.03 18.29
N ARG A 61 -53.74 0.08 18.42
CA ARG A 61 -52.94 1.28 18.12
C ARG A 61 -51.77 1.01 17.14
N GLY A 62 -51.98 0.14 16.16
CA GLY A 62 -50.95 -0.31 15.23
C GLY A 62 -50.76 0.50 13.93
N ILE A 63 -51.26 1.74 13.83
CA ILE A 63 -51.20 2.53 12.58
C ILE A 63 -49.88 3.31 12.48
N ARG A 64 -49.12 3.12 11.40
CA ARG A 64 -47.92 3.90 11.03
C ARG A 64 -48.18 4.73 9.78
N VAL A 65 -47.71 5.98 9.76
CA VAL A 65 -47.81 6.85 8.57
C VAL A 65 -46.61 6.63 7.67
N ILE A 66 -46.85 6.22 6.43
CA ILE A 66 -45.81 6.10 5.40
C ILE A 66 -45.60 7.50 4.79
N LYS A 67 -44.45 8.10 5.09
CA LYS A 67 -44.05 9.40 4.53
C LYS A 67 -43.72 9.19 3.04
N SER A 68 -44.62 9.61 2.15
CA SER A 68 -44.33 9.70 0.72
C SER A 68 -43.50 10.97 0.47
N PRO A 69 -42.40 10.91 -0.29
CA PRO A 69 -41.51 12.03 -0.52
C PRO A 69 -42.07 12.93 -1.61
N SER A 70 -42.45 14.17 -1.29
CA SER A 70 -42.64 15.21 -2.30
C SER A 70 -42.49 16.61 -1.69
N SER A 71 -41.26 17.13 -1.70
CA SER A 71 -40.91 18.50 -2.17
C SER A 71 -39.54 18.92 -1.63
N GLY A 72 -38.54 18.96 -2.53
CA GLY A 72 -37.21 19.55 -2.30
C GLY A 72 -36.15 18.51 -1.94
N LEU A 73 -35.47 17.95 -2.94
CA LEU A 73 -34.11 17.47 -2.75
C LEU A 73 -33.19 18.69 -2.86
N VAL A 74 -32.30 18.86 -1.89
CA VAL A 74 -31.25 19.87 -1.88
C VAL A 74 -29.96 19.17 -2.28
N ARG A 75 -29.21 19.76 -3.22
CA ARG A 75 -27.89 19.26 -3.60
C ARG A 75 -26.84 19.88 -2.69
N ILE A 76 -26.05 19.05 -2.02
CA ILE A 76 -25.00 19.45 -1.08
C ILE A 76 -23.67 18.88 -1.60
N PRO A 77 -22.56 19.67 -1.57
CA PRO A 77 -21.26 19.17 -1.98
C PRO A 77 -20.72 18.12 -1.00
N LEU A 78 -20.22 17.00 -1.52
CA LEU A 78 -19.45 16.01 -0.79
C LEU A 78 -17.97 16.37 -0.91
N LEU A 79 -17.38 16.87 0.17
CA LEU A 79 -16.01 17.44 0.17
C LEU A 79 -14.91 16.41 0.48
N GLY A 80 -15.25 15.11 0.45
CA GLY A 80 -14.29 14.02 0.68
C GLY A 80 -14.59 13.20 1.95
N ALA A 81 -13.54 12.64 2.56
CA ALA A 81 -13.63 11.72 3.70
C ALA A 81 -12.91 12.27 4.94
N ILE A 82 -13.40 11.95 6.14
CA ILE A 82 -12.80 12.35 7.44
C ILE A 82 -12.16 11.13 8.10
N ALA A 83 -10.82 11.04 8.07
CA ALA A 83 -10.01 10.20 8.97
C ALA A 83 -8.51 10.52 9.00
N ALA A 84 -7.93 11.17 7.97
CA ALA A 84 -6.54 11.67 7.98
C ALA A 84 -6.20 12.47 6.70
N GLY A 85 -5.37 13.52 6.83
CA GLY A 85 -4.25 13.76 5.92
C GLY A 85 -4.28 14.92 4.90
N LYS A 86 -5.41 15.60 4.65
CA LYS A 86 -5.42 16.84 3.83
C LYS A 86 -6.48 17.84 4.34
N PRO A 87 -6.20 19.16 4.28
CA PRO A 87 -7.21 20.20 4.51
C PRO A 87 -8.40 20.02 3.55
N ILE A 88 -9.61 20.40 3.99
CA ILE A 88 -10.86 20.33 3.20
C ILE A 88 -10.80 21.20 1.93
N GLU A 89 -9.83 22.11 1.80
CA GLU A 89 -9.77 23.06 0.70
C GLU A 89 -9.00 22.55 -0.53
N ALA A 90 -9.65 22.70 -1.68
CA ALA A 90 -9.23 22.43 -3.05
C ALA A 90 -9.34 20.98 -3.57
N ILE A 91 -10.57 20.43 -3.59
CA ILE A 91 -10.96 19.40 -4.56
C ILE A 91 -11.76 20.10 -5.68
N GLN A 92 -11.22 20.12 -6.90
CA GLN A 92 -11.83 20.78 -8.06
C GLN A 92 -13.02 20.00 -8.65
N ASP A 93 -13.23 18.74 -8.27
CA ASP A 93 -14.41 17.94 -8.63
C ASP A 93 -15.38 17.84 -7.45
N LYS A 94 -16.45 18.65 -7.49
CA LYS A 94 -17.51 18.63 -6.48
C LYS A 94 -18.51 17.52 -6.80
N GLU A 95 -18.31 16.33 -6.26
CA GLU A 95 -19.39 15.34 -6.17
C GLU A 95 -20.53 15.95 -5.34
N MET A 96 -21.78 15.86 -5.81
CA MET A 96 -22.94 16.45 -5.13
C MET A 96 -23.89 15.34 -4.69
N ILE A 97 -24.31 15.34 -3.42
CA ILE A 97 -25.32 14.43 -2.91
C ILE A 97 -26.70 15.11 -2.84
N ALA A 98 -27.75 14.38 -3.17
CA ALA A 98 -29.13 14.86 -3.06
C ALA A 98 -29.72 14.41 -1.72
N VAL A 99 -30.05 15.38 -0.86
CA VAL A 99 -30.63 15.11 0.46
C VAL A 99 -32.03 15.71 0.59
N PRO A 100 -32.96 15.08 1.31
CA PRO A 100 -34.27 15.68 1.57
C PRO A 100 -34.14 17.02 2.31
N LYS A 101 -34.86 18.07 1.88
CA LYS A 101 -34.83 19.42 2.47
C LYS A 101 -35.28 19.48 3.94
N ASN A 102 -35.92 18.42 4.44
CA ASN A 102 -36.47 18.39 5.81
C ASN A 102 -35.34 18.27 6.84
N GLY A 103 -34.92 19.40 7.41
CA GLY A 103 -33.92 19.43 8.49
C GLY A 103 -32.56 20.00 8.09
N VAL A 104 -32.37 20.38 6.83
CA VAL A 104 -31.13 21.01 6.35
C VAL A 104 -31.30 22.55 6.34
N PRO A 105 -30.40 23.32 6.98
CA PRO A 105 -30.28 24.77 6.80
C PRO A 105 -30.07 25.18 5.33
N ASN A 106 -29.93 26.47 5.04
CA ASN A 106 -29.65 26.92 3.67
C ASN A 106 -28.46 26.14 3.05
N SER A 107 -28.63 25.66 1.81
CA SER A 107 -27.70 24.72 1.16
C SER A 107 -26.28 25.26 0.97
N SER A 108 -26.09 26.58 1.05
CA SER A 108 -24.79 27.25 0.96
C SER A 108 -23.97 27.14 2.25
N GLU A 109 -24.58 26.76 3.38
CA GLU A 109 -23.93 26.67 4.69
C GLU A 109 -23.62 25.23 5.12
N VAL A 110 -23.95 24.25 4.28
CA VAL A 110 -23.85 22.82 4.63
C VAL A 110 -23.02 22.10 3.59
N TYR A 111 -22.14 21.22 4.06
CA TYR A 111 -21.38 20.28 3.23
C TYR A 111 -21.47 18.88 3.80
N ALA A 112 -21.18 17.88 2.97
CA ALA A 112 -21.18 16.48 3.35
C ALA A 112 -19.76 15.94 3.39
N LEU A 113 -19.51 15.03 4.33
CA LEU A 113 -18.25 14.29 4.41
C LEU A 113 -18.53 12.81 4.70
N ARG A 114 -17.76 11.93 4.07
CA ARG A 114 -17.79 10.50 4.34
C ARG A 114 -16.98 10.20 5.60
N VAL A 115 -17.56 9.48 6.54
CA VAL A 115 -16.87 9.09 7.77
C VAL A 115 -15.97 7.90 7.45
N VAL A 116 -14.71 7.99 7.87
CA VAL A 116 -13.77 6.88 7.81
C VAL A 116 -13.31 6.55 9.24
N GLY A 117 -13.30 5.27 9.57
CA GLY A 117 -12.98 4.76 10.90
C GLY A 117 -14.17 4.71 11.87
N ASN A 118 -13.89 4.22 13.08
CA ASN A 118 -14.88 3.85 14.09
C ASN A 118 -14.93 4.81 15.28
N SER A 119 -14.40 6.03 15.16
CA SER A 119 -14.22 6.91 16.32
C SER A 119 -15.52 7.41 16.96
N MET A 120 -16.65 7.28 16.27
CA MET A 120 -17.94 7.85 16.67
C MET A 120 -19.07 6.82 16.68
N VAL A 121 -18.74 5.52 16.74
CA VAL A 121 -19.69 4.41 16.66
C VAL A 121 -20.73 4.40 17.78
N ASP A 122 -20.36 4.80 19.00
CA ASP A 122 -21.28 4.88 20.15
C ASP A 122 -22.32 6.02 19.97
N GLU A 123 -22.05 6.97 19.06
CA GLU A 123 -23.00 8.00 18.63
C GLU A 123 -23.79 7.59 17.39
N HIS A 124 -23.77 6.30 17.04
CA HIS A 124 -24.34 5.76 15.82
C HIS A 124 -23.78 6.49 14.59
N ILE A 125 -22.47 6.71 14.52
CA ILE A 125 -21.79 7.16 13.31
C ILE A 125 -20.78 6.08 12.95
N ASN A 126 -21.10 5.31 11.92
CA ASN A 126 -20.30 4.18 11.49
C ASN A 126 -19.37 4.58 10.34
N ASP A 127 -18.34 3.77 10.14
CA ASP A 127 -17.52 3.83 8.93
C ASP A 127 -18.40 3.75 7.68
N GLY A 128 -18.15 4.64 6.72
CA GLY A 128 -18.91 4.74 5.48
C GLY A 128 -20.22 5.55 5.56
N ASP A 129 -20.67 5.95 6.75
CA ASP A 129 -21.80 6.89 6.88
C ASP A 129 -21.41 8.27 6.32
N ILE A 130 -22.40 9.04 5.85
CA ILE A 130 -22.18 10.42 5.41
C ILE A 130 -22.71 11.37 6.48
N VAL A 131 -21.85 12.26 6.97
CA VAL A 131 -22.26 13.32 7.91
C VAL A 131 -22.56 14.61 7.16
N LEU A 132 -23.67 15.24 7.48
CA LEU A 132 -23.99 16.60 7.06
C LEU A 132 -23.46 17.57 8.10
N VAL A 133 -22.64 18.51 7.66
CA VAL A 133 -21.91 19.44 8.51
C VAL A 133 -22.31 20.85 8.16
N LYS A 134 -22.81 21.59 9.16
CA LYS A 134 -23.04 23.02 9.04
C LYS A 134 -21.72 23.75 9.27
N HIS A 135 -21.31 24.59 8.33
CA HIS A 135 -20.12 25.41 8.44
C HIS A 135 -20.28 26.43 9.57
N GLN A 136 -19.42 26.35 10.59
CA GLN A 136 -19.39 27.29 11.71
C GLN A 136 -18.05 27.17 12.44
N SER A 137 -17.58 28.28 13.01
CA SER A 137 -16.28 28.38 13.70
C SER A 137 -16.36 28.20 15.22
N SER A 138 -17.55 27.93 15.76
CA SER A 138 -17.78 27.73 17.18
C SER A 138 -18.63 26.47 17.43
N ALA A 139 -18.52 25.89 18.62
CA ALA A 139 -19.32 24.75 19.07
C ALA A 139 -19.53 24.79 20.58
N GLU A 140 -20.63 24.20 21.03
CA GLU A 140 -20.96 24.00 22.45
C GLU A 140 -20.45 22.65 22.96
N ASN A 141 -20.25 22.54 24.27
CA ASN A 141 -19.80 21.29 24.89
C ASN A 141 -20.79 20.15 24.62
N GLY A 142 -20.26 19.02 24.15
CA GLY A 142 -21.02 17.83 23.76
C GLY A 142 -21.41 17.78 22.28
N GLN A 143 -21.26 18.86 21.52
CA GLN A 143 -21.55 18.87 20.08
C GLN A 143 -20.52 18.05 19.29
N LYS A 144 -20.97 17.42 18.20
CA LYS A 144 -20.13 16.67 17.27
C LYS A 144 -19.57 17.65 16.24
N ILE A 145 -18.25 17.80 16.20
CA ILE A 145 -17.58 18.79 15.34
C ILE A 145 -16.66 18.12 14.34
N VAL A 146 -16.55 18.75 13.17
CA VAL A 146 -15.39 18.56 12.29
C VAL A 146 -14.37 19.63 12.65
N ALA A 147 -13.17 19.19 13.02
CA ALA A 147 -12.12 20.07 13.49
C ALA A 147 -10.80 19.79 12.76
N LEU A 148 -10.08 20.85 12.49
CA LEU A 148 -8.74 20.84 11.92
C LEU A 148 -7.74 21.12 13.04
N ILE A 149 -6.79 20.22 13.23
CA ILE A 149 -5.72 20.32 14.23
C ILE A 149 -4.41 20.64 13.51
N ASP A 150 -3.66 21.61 14.02
CA ASP A 150 -2.36 22.04 13.48
C ASP A 150 -2.38 22.41 11.99
N ASN A 151 -3.54 22.80 11.46
CA ASN A 151 -3.79 23.04 10.03
C ASN A 151 -3.48 21.83 9.12
N GLN A 152 -3.40 20.61 9.66
CA GLN A 152 -3.00 19.40 8.93
C GLN A 152 -4.00 18.25 9.09
N ASP A 153 -4.52 18.03 10.30
CA ASP A 153 -5.32 16.85 10.61
C ASP A 153 -6.81 17.17 10.80
N VAL A 154 -7.67 16.65 9.93
CA VAL A 154 -9.14 16.77 10.03
C VAL A 154 -9.71 15.59 10.82
N THR A 155 -10.51 15.87 11.85
CA THR A 155 -11.11 14.85 12.73
C THR A 155 -12.58 15.13 13.04
N LEU A 156 -13.34 14.06 13.28
CA LEU A 156 -14.71 14.11 13.77
C LEU A 156 -14.75 13.60 15.22
N LYS A 157 -15.12 14.47 16.17
CA LYS A 157 -15.14 14.18 17.62
C LYS A 157 -16.24 14.97 18.34
N LYS A 158 -16.57 14.61 19.58
CA LYS A 158 -17.33 15.48 20.49
C LYS A 158 -16.42 16.55 21.08
N PHE A 159 -16.87 17.79 21.02
CA PHE A 159 -16.15 18.95 21.54
C PHE A 159 -16.44 19.19 23.01
N TYR A 160 -15.40 19.44 23.82
CA TYR A 160 -15.52 19.93 25.19
C TYR A 160 -14.44 20.98 25.48
N ARG A 161 -14.86 22.19 25.81
CA ARG A 161 -14.00 23.25 26.32
C ARG A 161 -13.80 23.07 27.83
N GLU A 162 -12.55 22.88 28.23
CA GLU A 162 -12.11 22.77 29.62
C GLU A 162 -11.23 23.99 29.99
N LYS A 163 -10.91 24.20 31.27
CA LYS A 163 -10.04 25.32 31.68
C LYS A 163 -8.64 25.15 31.07
N GLY A 164 -8.30 26.02 30.12
CA GLY A 164 -6.98 26.08 29.49
C GLY A 164 -6.73 25.06 28.38
N ARG A 165 -7.70 24.22 28.00
CA ARG A 165 -7.53 23.22 26.92
C ARG A 165 -8.86 22.80 26.30
N ILE A 166 -8.78 22.15 25.14
CA ILE A 166 -9.94 21.56 24.47
C ILE A 166 -9.79 20.04 24.49
N ARG A 167 -10.83 19.34 24.92
CA ARG A 167 -10.94 17.89 24.83
C ARG A 167 -11.81 17.51 23.63
N LEU A 168 -11.22 16.77 22.71
CA LEU A 168 -11.89 16.12 21.59
C LEU A 168 -12.13 14.65 21.96
N GLN A 169 -13.38 14.37 22.32
CA GLN A 169 -13.79 13.08 22.84
C GLN A 169 -14.28 12.17 21.71
N PRO A 170 -13.67 11.01 21.48
CA PRO A 170 -14.27 9.99 20.62
C PRO A 170 -15.53 9.45 21.29
N ALA A 171 -16.55 9.15 20.48
CA ALA A 171 -17.68 8.33 20.89
C ALA A 171 -17.38 6.87 20.52
N ASN A 172 -16.32 6.35 21.12
CA ASN A 172 -15.90 4.96 21.07
C ASN A 172 -15.12 4.68 22.36
N GLN A 173 -15.65 3.82 23.22
CA GLN A 173 -15.04 3.49 24.53
C GLN A 173 -13.62 2.92 24.43
N ALA A 174 -13.23 2.35 23.28
CA ALA A 174 -11.89 1.80 23.06
C ALA A 174 -10.84 2.87 22.70
N LEU A 175 -11.23 4.13 22.51
CA LEU A 175 -10.34 5.22 22.09
C LEU A 175 -10.18 6.27 23.20
N LEU A 176 -8.95 6.75 23.39
CA LEU A 176 -8.65 7.78 24.38
C LEU A 176 -9.05 9.18 23.86
N PRO A 177 -9.46 10.10 24.75
CA PRO A 177 -9.71 11.49 24.39
C PRO A 177 -8.43 12.18 23.92
N LEU A 178 -8.55 13.06 22.93
CA LEU A 178 -7.46 13.91 22.47
C LEU A 178 -7.57 15.28 23.14
N PHE A 179 -6.47 15.78 23.70
CA PHE A 179 -6.40 17.12 24.30
C PHE A 179 -5.55 18.02 23.43
N VAL A 180 -6.06 19.21 23.13
CA VAL A 180 -5.39 20.21 22.27
C VAL A 180 -5.49 21.59 22.89
N GLU A 181 -4.47 22.42 22.67
CA GLU A 181 -4.49 23.83 23.05
C GLU A 181 -5.50 24.60 22.15
N PRO A 182 -6.17 25.65 22.66
CA PRO A 182 -7.20 26.36 21.89
C PRO A 182 -6.74 26.98 20.57
N ASP A 183 -5.47 27.37 20.47
CA ASP A 183 -4.83 27.97 19.29
C ASP A 183 -4.48 26.94 18.20
N ARG A 184 -4.35 25.66 18.57
CA ARG A 184 -4.04 24.54 17.66
C ARG A 184 -5.27 23.93 17.00
N LEU A 185 -6.48 24.36 17.38
CA LEU A 185 -7.74 23.79 16.90
C LEU A 185 -8.56 24.82 16.14
N THR A 186 -8.85 24.54 14.87
CA THR A 186 -9.85 25.27 14.08
C THR A 186 -11.11 24.42 13.92
N ILE A 187 -12.27 24.92 14.38
CA ILE A 187 -13.56 24.27 14.15
C ILE A 187 -14.02 24.61 12.73
N GLN A 188 -14.27 23.58 11.91
CA GLN A 188 -14.74 23.73 10.53
C GLN A 188 -16.26 23.60 10.40
N GLY A 189 -16.90 22.96 11.38
CA GLY A 189 -18.35 22.89 11.44
C GLY A 189 -18.89 21.92 12.47
N VAL A 190 -20.22 21.94 12.64
CA VAL A 190 -20.97 21.05 13.55
C VAL A 190 -21.81 20.09 12.73
N VAL A 191 -21.81 18.80 13.12
CA VAL A 191 -22.63 17.77 12.50
C VAL A 191 -24.10 18.00 12.86
N ILE A 192 -24.93 18.13 11.83
CA ILE A 192 -26.38 18.36 11.95
C ILE A 192 -27.20 17.10 11.68
N ASP A 193 -26.73 16.20 10.81
CA ASP A 193 -27.45 14.97 10.45
C ASP A 193 -26.49 13.89 9.92
N ILE A 194 -26.97 12.65 9.88
CA ILE A 194 -26.22 11.47 9.45
C ILE A 194 -27.06 10.69 8.44
N ILE A 195 -26.53 10.49 7.24
CA ILE A 195 -27.11 9.64 6.21
C ILE A 195 -26.50 8.25 6.34
N LYS A 196 -27.36 7.29 6.68
CA LYS A 196 -26.99 5.88 6.83
C LYS A 196 -26.80 5.22 5.47
N THR A 197 -25.70 4.51 5.31
CA THR A 197 -25.52 3.60 4.19
C THR A 197 -26.35 2.33 4.46
N ALA A 198 -27.22 1.95 3.53
CA ALA A 198 -28.18 0.85 3.72
C ALA A 198 -27.46 -0.50 3.84
N LYS A 199 -27.73 -1.24 4.92
CA LYS A 199 -27.36 -2.66 5.04
C LYS A 199 -28.38 -3.52 4.27
N LYS A 200 -27.94 -4.42 3.40
CA LYS A 200 -28.80 -5.47 2.85
C LYS A 200 -29.01 -6.53 3.93
N ASP A 201 -30.25 -6.69 4.37
CA ASP A 201 -30.64 -7.77 5.28
C ASP A 201 -30.55 -9.12 4.54
N LEU A 202 -29.57 -9.94 4.90
CA LEU A 202 -29.50 -11.36 4.52
C LEU A 202 -29.77 -12.22 5.76
N ASN A 203 -31.05 -12.41 6.06
CA ASN A 203 -31.51 -13.49 6.94
C ASN A 203 -32.12 -14.60 6.07
N SER A 204 -31.35 -15.66 5.80
CA SER A 204 -31.90 -16.98 5.49
C SER A 204 -30.95 -18.04 6.04
N THR A 205 -31.32 -18.57 7.21
CA THR A 205 -31.07 -19.92 7.73
C THR A 205 -29.97 -20.75 7.05
N HIS A 206 -28.81 -20.86 7.72
CA HIS A 206 -28.01 -22.07 7.66
C HIS A 206 -27.63 -22.55 9.06
N ALA A 207 -28.01 -23.81 9.31
CA ALA A 207 -27.76 -24.55 10.53
C ALA A 207 -26.26 -24.60 10.84
N VAL A 208 -25.91 -24.37 12.10
CA VAL A 208 -24.57 -24.52 12.63
C VAL A 208 -24.25 -26.00 12.72
N ASN A 209 -23.59 -26.55 11.70
CA ASN A 209 -22.85 -27.79 11.85
C ASN A 209 -21.50 -27.46 12.49
N HIS A 210 -21.29 -27.97 13.71
CA HIS A 210 -19.98 -28.05 14.32
C HIS A 210 -19.06 -28.93 13.44
N VAL A 211 -18.31 -28.31 12.54
CA VAL A 211 -17.19 -28.97 11.85
C VAL A 211 -16.06 -29.11 12.85
N ARG A 212 -15.71 -30.36 13.19
CA ARG A 212 -14.49 -30.69 13.94
C ARG A 212 -13.28 -30.17 13.17
N PRO A 213 -12.22 -29.67 13.83
CA PRO A 213 -11.01 -29.30 13.13
C PRO A 213 -10.45 -30.55 12.42
N GLU A 214 -10.29 -30.44 11.10
CA GLU A 214 -9.61 -31.47 10.32
C GLU A 214 -8.17 -31.69 10.81
N PRO A 215 -7.59 -32.89 10.59
CA PRO A 215 -6.29 -33.25 11.14
C PRO A 215 -5.22 -32.33 10.58
N ARG A 216 -4.43 -31.75 11.47
CA ARG A 216 -3.23 -30.96 11.12
C ARG A 216 -2.36 -31.78 10.17
N LEU A 217 -2.16 -31.28 8.95
CA LEU A 217 -1.07 -31.71 8.10
C LEU A 217 0.21 -31.60 8.95
N ARG A 218 0.90 -32.72 9.13
CA ARG A 218 2.20 -32.74 9.83
C ARG A 218 3.15 -31.87 9.02
N GLY A 219 3.45 -30.67 9.53
CA GLY A 219 4.59 -29.88 9.07
C GLY A 219 5.87 -30.73 9.14
N PRO A 220 6.91 -30.38 8.36
CA PRO A 220 8.18 -31.08 8.41
C PRO A 220 8.68 -31.12 9.85
N LYS A 221 9.20 -32.29 10.29
CA LYS A 221 9.72 -32.50 11.65
C LYS A 221 10.77 -31.41 11.96
N GLY A 222 10.39 -30.40 12.75
CA GLY A 222 11.27 -29.34 13.25
C GLY A 222 11.04 -27.91 12.73
N GLY A 223 10.03 -27.63 11.91
CA GLY A 223 9.78 -26.28 11.35
C GLY A 223 8.85 -25.37 12.19
N CYS A 224 8.98 -24.05 12.00
CA CYS A 224 8.05 -23.02 12.49
C CYS A 224 7.06 -22.65 11.36
N GLU A 225 5.78 -22.46 11.66
CA GLU A 225 4.76 -22.11 10.67
C GLU A 225 3.95 -20.88 11.11
N LEU A 226 3.74 -19.93 10.21
CA LEU A 226 2.81 -18.82 10.40
C LEU A 226 1.38 -19.24 10.06
N THR A 227 0.49 -19.32 11.05
CA THR A 227 -0.93 -19.67 10.84
C THR A 227 -1.85 -18.50 11.09
N TYR A 228 -2.90 -18.35 10.27
CA TYR A 228 -3.97 -17.37 10.49
C TYR A 228 -5.28 -17.83 9.84
N ARG A 229 -6.40 -17.26 10.29
CA ARG A 229 -7.74 -17.63 9.81
C ARG A 229 -7.89 -17.27 8.32
N GLY A 230 -8.38 -18.22 7.52
CA GLY A 230 -8.62 -18.02 6.09
C GLY A 230 -7.38 -18.17 5.20
N LYS A 231 -6.25 -18.65 5.74
CA LYS A 231 -5.08 -19.05 4.96
C LYS A 231 -5.45 -20.21 4.03
N ALA A 232 -5.49 -19.97 2.72
CA ALA A 232 -5.77 -21.01 1.74
C ALA A 232 -4.55 -21.94 1.58
N SER A 233 -4.80 -23.22 1.29
CA SER A 233 -3.72 -24.12 0.88
C SER A 233 -3.11 -23.65 -0.44
N GLU A 234 -1.83 -23.94 -0.66
CA GLU A 234 -1.15 -23.55 -1.90
C GLU A 234 -1.83 -24.17 -3.14
N GLN A 235 -2.35 -25.40 -3.01
CA GLN A 235 -3.10 -26.08 -4.07
C GLN A 235 -4.38 -25.33 -4.45
N GLU A 236 -5.17 -24.87 -3.47
CA GLU A 236 -6.37 -24.06 -3.72
C GLU A 236 -6.04 -22.76 -4.44
N VAL A 237 -4.93 -22.11 -4.07
CA VAL A 237 -4.48 -20.86 -4.70
C VAL A 237 -4.14 -21.09 -6.18
N LEU A 238 -3.39 -22.16 -6.48
CA LEU A 238 -2.93 -22.49 -7.83
C LEU A 238 -4.06 -23.03 -8.74
N GLN A 239 -5.10 -23.65 -8.19
CA GLN A 239 -6.22 -24.25 -8.94
C GLN A 239 -7.41 -23.32 -9.20
N ALA A 240 -7.43 -22.12 -8.60
CA ALA A 240 -8.51 -21.16 -8.81
C ALA A 240 -8.68 -20.76 -10.30
N GLY A 241 -9.86 -20.25 -10.69
CA GLY A 241 -10.20 -19.92 -12.07
C GLY A 241 -9.46 -18.71 -12.64
N THR A 242 -9.21 -18.66 -13.96
CA THR A 242 -8.41 -17.61 -14.62
C THR A 242 -9.27 -16.58 -15.35
N SER A 243 -8.80 -15.33 -15.39
CA SER A 243 -9.35 -14.30 -16.28
C SER A 243 -8.70 -14.39 -17.65
N LYS A 244 -9.48 -14.11 -18.69
CA LYS A 244 -8.94 -13.99 -20.05
C LYS A 244 -8.31 -12.62 -20.23
N LEU A 245 -7.14 -12.57 -20.87
CA LEU A 245 -6.50 -11.32 -21.28
C LEU A 245 -6.99 -10.94 -22.66
N LYS A 246 -7.55 -9.74 -22.78
CA LYS A 246 -7.94 -9.14 -24.05
C LYS A 246 -6.86 -8.15 -24.48
N LEU A 247 -6.30 -8.35 -25.66
CA LEU A 247 -5.39 -7.38 -26.26
C LEU A 247 -6.18 -6.11 -26.61
N LEU A 248 -5.71 -4.96 -26.13
CA LEU A 248 -6.28 -3.66 -26.43
C LEU A 248 -5.50 -2.93 -27.53
N ARG A 249 -4.17 -2.87 -27.40
CA ARG A 249 -3.30 -2.07 -28.27
C ARG A 249 -1.96 -2.76 -28.48
N LYS A 250 -1.33 -2.51 -29.63
CA LYS A 250 0.04 -2.92 -29.95
C LYS A 250 0.85 -1.70 -30.35
N HIS A 251 2.04 -1.58 -29.78
CA HIS A 251 2.99 -0.50 -30.08
C HIS A 251 4.29 -1.09 -30.58
N GLY A 252 4.75 -0.62 -31.74
CA GLY A 252 5.99 -1.07 -32.36
C GLY A 252 5.95 -2.51 -32.89
N LEU A 253 7.11 -3.17 -32.85
CA LEU A 253 7.28 -4.54 -33.35
C LEU A 253 6.80 -5.58 -32.34
N LYS A 254 6.74 -6.85 -32.77
CA LYS A 254 6.44 -7.97 -31.86
C LYS A 254 7.44 -7.96 -30.71
N SER A 255 6.93 -7.78 -29.50
CA SER A 255 7.72 -7.61 -28.29
C SER A 255 7.24 -8.56 -27.19
N PRO A 256 8.14 -9.07 -26.33
CA PRO A 256 7.75 -9.78 -25.12
C PRO A 256 7.13 -8.84 -24.06
N ASN A 257 7.31 -7.53 -24.20
CA ASN A 257 6.87 -6.52 -23.24
C ASN A 257 5.34 -6.43 -23.19
N LYS A 258 4.80 -6.47 -21.98
CA LYS A 258 3.34 -6.42 -21.75
C LYS A 258 3.00 -5.45 -20.64
N LEU A 259 2.00 -4.61 -20.90
CA LEU A 259 1.34 -3.79 -19.89
C LEU A 259 -0.10 -4.26 -19.74
N ILE A 260 -0.51 -4.67 -18.54
CA ILE A 260 -1.79 -5.36 -18.33
C ILE A 260 -2.61 -4.61 -17.28
N LEU A 261 -3.79 -4.13 -17.69
CA LEU A 261 -4.77 -3.50 -16.82
C LEU A 261 -5.66 -4.56 -16.15
N GLY A 262 -5.75 -4.56 -14.83
CA GLY A 262 -6.70 -5.37 -14.06
C GLY A 262 -6.15 -5.86 -12.72
N ASP A 263 -6.96 -6.67 -12.02
CA ASP A 263 -6.54 -7.27 -10.74
C ASP A 263 -5.41 -8.29 -10.98
N ASN A 264 -4.28 -8.03 -10.34
CA ASN A 264 -3.05 -8.75 -10.59
C ASN A 264 -3.12 -10.24 -10.22
N ILE A 265 -3.98 -10.69 -9.30
CA ILE A 265 -4.06 -12.13 -8.97
C ILE A 265 -4.62 -12.96 -10.14
N GLY A 266 -5.64 -12.46 -10.85
CA GLY A 266 -6.22 -13.12 -12.02
C GLY A 266 -5.23 -13.17 -13.17
N ILE A 267 -4.48 -12.08 -13.35
CA ILE A 267 -3.45 -11.95 -14.39
C ILE A 267 -2.25 -12.85 -14.09
N LEU A 268 -1.73 -12.87 -12.86
CA LEU A 268 -0.63 -13.75 -12.45
C LEU A 268 -0.99 -15.23 -12.66
N ARG A 269 -2.24 -15.60 -12.38
CA ARG A 269 -2.76 -16.94 -12.67
C ARG A 269 -2.81 -17.23 -14.17
N ASN A 270 -3.22 -16.27 -14.99
CA ASN A 270 -3.16 -16.40 -16.46
C ASN A 270 -1.72 -16.62 -16.95
N LEU A 271 -0.77 -15.81 -16.45
CA LEU A 271 0.65 -15.95 -16.77
C LEU A 271 1.21 -17.30 -16.32
N TYR A 272 0.79 -17.80 -15.16
CA TYR A 272 1.19 -19.12 -14.65
C TYR A 272 0.70 -20.27 -15.53
N GLN A 273 -0.53 -20.18 -16.05
CA GLN A 273 -1.08 -21.18 -16.97
C GLN A 273 -0.48 -21.07 -18.39
N ASN A 274 0.14 -19.94 -18.72
CA ASN A 274 0.79 -19.71 -19.98
C ASN A 274 2.26 -20.18 -19.96
N ASN A 275 2.55 -21.27 -20.68
CA ASN A 275 3.91 -21.81 -20.84
C ASN A 275 4.92 -20.83 -21.47
N GLY A 276 4.46 -19.70 -22.02
CA GLY A 276 5.30 -18.62 -22.51
C GLY A 276 6.03 -17.84 -21.41
N VAL A 277 5.51 -17.81 -20.18
CA VAL A 277 6.04 -16.96 -19.08
C VAL A 277 6.38 -17.76 -17.82
N LYS A 278 5.65 -18.85 -17.52
CA LYS A 278 5.97 -19.71 -16.37
C LYS A 278 7.44 -20.18 -16.40
N GLY A 279 8.16 -20.00 -15.29
CA GLY A 279 9.56 -20.39 -15.15
C GLY A 279 10.56 -19.55 -15.97
N LYS A 280 10.19 -18.35 -16.43
CA LYS A 280 10.99 -17.55 -17.38
C LYS A 280 11.22 -16.10 -16.94
N VAL A 281 10.70 -15.69 -15.79
CA VAL A 281 10.93 -14.35 -15.25
C VAL A 281 12.26 -14.33 -14.50
N ASP A 282 13.19 -13.45 -14.88
CA ASP A 282 14.52 -13.42 -14.26
C ASP A 282 14.57 -12.53 -13.02
N LEU A 283 13.72 -11.51 -12.97
CA LEU A 283 13.63 -10.60 -11.84
C LEU A 283 12.18 -10.21 -11.58
N VAL A 284 11.77 -10.32 -10.32
CA VAL A 284 10.53 -9.72 -9.82
C VAL A 284 10.89 -8.58 -8.87
N TYR A 285 10.31 -7.41 -9.07
CA TYR A 285 10.29 -6.35 -8.06
C TYR A 285 8.83 -6.00 -7.76
N ILE A 286 8.49 -5.93 -6.49
CA ILE A 286 7.16 -5.50 -6.05
C ILE A 286 7.27 -4.49 -4.91
N ASP A 287 6.44 -3.45 -4.97
CA ASP A 287 6.17 -2.50 -3.90
C ASP A 287 4.66 -2.51 -3.61
N PRO A 288 4.15 -3.53 -2.90
CA PRO A 288 2.73 -3.64 -2.65
C PRO A 288 2.20 -2.48 -1.79
N PRO A 289 0.92 -2.11 -1.92
CA PRO A 289 0.33 -1.04 -1.12
C PRO A 289 0.43 -1.37 0.36
N PHE A 290 0.94 -0.41 1.13
CA PHE A 290 0.99 -0.51 2.58
C PHE A 290 -0.42 -0.42 3.13
N GLY A 291 -0.80 -1.35 4.01
CA GLY A 291 -2.04 -1.33 4.80
C GLY A 291 -2.15 -0.13 5.77
N THR A 292 -1.54 1.00 5.46
CA THR A 292 -1.76 2.30 6.08
C THR A 292 -3.04 2.92 5.52
N GLY A 293 -4.19 2.31 5.79
CA GLY A 293 -5.51 2.91 5.56
C GLY A 293 -5.87 3.25 4.10
N GLN A 294 -5.07 2.87 3.11
CA GLN A 294 -5.55 2.82 1.73
C GLN A 294 -6.43 1.59 1.61
N HIS A 295 -7.73 1.83 1.47
CA HIS A 295 -8.71 0.79 1.17
C HIS A 295 -8.17 -0.09 0.04
N PHE A 296 -8.09 -1.41 0.27
CA PHE A 296 -7.92 -2.39 -0.79
C PHE A 296 -9.11 -2.23 -1.74
N VAL A 297 -8.92 -1.49 -2.83
CA VAL A 297 -9.94 -1.38 -3.86
C VAL A 297 -9.97 -2.71 -4.59
N GLY A 298 -10.88 -3.58 -4.18
CA GLY A 298 -11.13 -4.86 -4.80
C GLY A 298 -11.02 -6.02 -3.83
N TYR A 299 -12.08 -6.29 -3.09
CA TYR A 299 -12.66 -7.60 -2.76
C TYR A 299 -13.76 -7.36 -1.71
N ASP A 300 -15.02 -7.56 -2.12
CA ASP A 300 -16.25 -7.61 -1.32
C ASP A 300 -16.47 -6.57 -0.18
N GLU A 301 -17.52 -5.76 -0.34
CA GLU A 301 -17.99 -4.71 0.58
C GLU A 301 -18.51 -5.20 1.95
N GLU A 302 -18.17 -6.41 2.41
CA GLU A 302 -18.64 -6.92 3.70
C GLU A 302 -17.54 -7.70 4.45
N LYS A 303 -16.67 -6.97 5.19
CA LYS A 303 -15.96 -7.48 6.38
C LYS A 303 -15.29 -6.35 7.16
N SER A 304 -16.08 -5.62 7.95
CA SER A 304 -15.57 -4.82 9.05
C SER A 304 -15.59 -5.67 10.33
N TYR A 305 -14.44 -6.24 10.71
CA TYR A 305 -14.30 -6.86 12.04
C TYR A 305 -12.94 -6.55 12.65
N SER A 306 -12.88 -5.43 13.39
CA SER A 306 -11.87 -5.08 14.41
C SER A 306 -10.38 -5.00 13.99
N ASP A 307 -9.66 -4.07 14.64
CA ASP A 307 -8.24 -3.70 14.44
C ASP A 307 -7.19 -4.82 14.67
N LYS A 308 -7.58 -6.09 14.56
CA LYS A 308 -6.67 -7.24 14.39
C LYS A 308 -6.79 -7.94 13.02
N LEU A 309 -7.75 -7.53 12.17
CA LEU A 309 -8.10 -8.21 10.92
C LEU A 309 -7.45 -7.61 9.67
N THR A 310 -7.02 -6.35 9.72
CA THR A 310 -6.38 -5.66 8.58
C THR A 310 -5.02 -6.28 8.19
N ASN A 311 -4.30 -6.87 9.14
CA ASN A 311 -3.05 -7.57 8.86
C ASN A 311 -3.28 -8.92 8.16
N ILE A 312 -4.33 -9.67 8.51
CA ILE A 312 -4.50 -11.05 8.00
C ILE A 312 -4.92 -11.04 6.53
N GLU A 313 -5.86 -10.18 6.16
CA GLU A 313 -6.33 -10.06 4.77
C GLU A 313 -5.21 -9.56 3.86
N PHE A 314 -4.42 -8.58 4.32
CA PHE A 314 -3.22 -8.14 3.63
C PHE A 314 -2.18 -9.26 3.47
N LEU A 315 -1.92 -10.03 4.53
CA LEU A 315 -0.97 -11.13 4.47
C LEU A 315 -1.42 -12.19 3.47
N GLU A 316 -2.70 -12.57 3.46
CA GLU A 316 -3.21 -13.53 2.48
C GLU A 316 -3.22 -12.95 1.06
N PHE A 317 -3.53 -11.66 0.91
CA PHE A 317 -3.46 -10.92 -0.35
C PHE A 317 -2.04 -10.99 -0.94
N ILE A 318 -1.01 -10.74 -0.15
CA ILE A 318 0.39 -10.82 -0.58
C ILE A 318 0.81 -12.27 -0.79
N ARG A 319 0.50 -13.17 0.14
CA ARG A 319 0.87 -14.58 0.09
C ARG A 319 0.42 -15.24 -1.22
N LYS A 320 -0.85 -15.04 -1.61
CA LYS A 320 -1.40 -15.58 -2.87
C LYS A 320 -0.62 -15.13 -4.10
N ARG A 321 -0.15 -13.87 -4.12
CA ARG A 321 0.63 -13.30 -5.22
C ARG A 321 2.05 -13.84 -5.22
N LEU A 322 2.69 -13.89 -4.05
CA LEU A 322 4.04 -14.44 -3.88
C LEU A 322 4.13 -15.90 -4.35
N ILE A 323 3.11 -16.73 -4.12
CA ILE A 323 3.03 -18.10 -4.64
C ILE A 323 3.16 -18.11 -6.17
N PHE A 324 2.36 -17.30 -6.88
CA PHE A 324 2.47 -17.22 -8.34
C PHE A 324 3.79 -16.63 -8.80
N LEU A 325 4.29 -15.58 -8.16
CA LEU A 325 5.57 -14.95 -8.49
C LEU A 325 6.72 -15.96 -8.38
N ARG A 326 6.72 -16.82 -7.35
CA ARG A 326 7.67 -17.92 -7.20
C ARG A 326 7.61 -18.87 -8.39
N GLU A 327 6.42 -19.22 -8.89
CA GLU A 327 6.26 -20.13 -10.04
C GLU A 327 6.60 -19.49 -11.39
N LEU A 328 6.51 -18.17 -11.50
CA LEU A 328 6.86 -17.44 -12.72
C LEU A 328 8.38 -17.23 -12.86
N LEU A 329 9.11 -17.17 -11.75
CA LEU A 329 10.56 -17.01 -11.75
C LEU A 329 11.27 -18.18 -12.43
N SER A 330 12.32 -17.85 -13.19
CA SER A 330 13.30 -18.81 -13.69
C SER A 330 14.11 -19.40 -12.52
N GLU A 331 14.72 -20.56 -12.73
CA GLU A 331 15.52 -21.23 -11.69
C GLU A 331 16.69 -20.37 -11.19
N THR A 332 17.20 -19.47 -12.05
CA THR A 332 18.27 -18.51 -11.73
C THR A 332 17.72 -17.15 -11.26
N GLY A 333 16.40 -16.97 -11.29
CA GLY A 333 15.74 -15.70 -11.04
C GLY A 333 15.67 -15.32 -9.57
N SER A 334 15.32 -14.06 -9.32
CA SER A 334 15.23 -13.50 -7.98
C SER A 334 14.08 -12.52 -7.79
N ILE A 335 13.69 -12.30 -6.54
CA ILE A 335 12.62 -11.37 -6.15
C ILE A 335 13.11 -10.36 -5.12
N TYR A 336 12.65 -9.12 -5.29
CA TYR A 336 12.81 -8.01 -4.36
C TYR A 336 11.42 -7.55 -3.91
N VAL A 337 11.17 -7.61 -2.60
CA VAL A 337 9.90 -7.17 -2.00
C VAL A 337 10.17 -5.95 -1.13
N HIS A 338 9.78 -4.78 -1.62
CA HIS A 338 9.92 -3.52 -0.91
C HIS A 338 8.76 -3.35 0.07
N ILE A 339 9.05 -3.20 1.36
CA ILE A 339 8.01 -3.09 2.38
C ILE A 339 8.37 -2.18 3.58
N ASP A 340 7.39 -1.52 4.20
CA ASP A 340 7.56 -0.79 5.46
C ASP A 340 7.73 -1.74 6.64
N LEU A 341 8.53 -1.31 7.62
CA LEU A 341 8.88 -2.08 8.80
C LEU A 341 7.70 -2.46 9.70
N LYS A 342 6.54 -1.79 9.60
CA LYS A 342 5.35 -2.14 10.39
C LYS A 342 4.82 -3.54 10.09
N VAL A 343 4.97 -4.00 8.84
CA VAL A 343 4.47 -5.31 8.37
C VAL A 343 5.57 -6.19 7.78
N GLY A 344 6.78 -5.65 7.58
CA GLY A 344 7.88 -6.34 6.92
C GLY A 344 8.23 -7.68 7.56
N HIS A 345 8.25 -7.78 8.89
CA HIS A 345 8.56 -9.04 9.58
C HIS A 345 7.53 -10.14 9.30
N TYR A 346 6.24 -9.80 9.13
CA TYR A 346 5.23 -10.79 8.75
C TYR A 346 5.39 -11.23 7.29
N VAL A 347 5.71 -10.28 6.39
CA VAL A 347 5.98 -10.58 4.97
C VAL A 347 7.24 -11.43 4.81
N LYS A 348 8.27 -11.21 5.65
CA LYS A 348 9.47 -12.06 5.71
C LYS A 348 9.13 -13.51 6.01
N LEU A 349 8.27 -13.77 6.99
CA LEU A 349 7.82 -15.13 7.31
C LEU A 349 7.04 -15.77 6.16
N LEU A 350 6.24 -15.00 5.41
CA LEU A 350 5.59 -15.49 4.19
C LEU A 350 6.59 -15.83 3.09
N LEU A 351 7.64 -15.03 2.93
CA LEU A 351 8.71 -15.31 1.97
C LEU A 351 9.49 -16.57 2.38
N ASP A 352 9.79 -16.76 3.67
CA ASP A 352 10.40 -18.01 4.18
C ASP A 352 9.53 -19.23 3.92
N GLU A 353 8.21 -19.14 4.13
CA GLU A 353 7.26 -20.21 3.82
C GLU A 353 7.24 -20.56 2.33
N ILE A 354 7.19 -19.54 1.46
CA ILE A 354 6.95 -19.73 0.03
C ILE A 354 8.24 -20.08 -0.72
N PHE A 355 9.30 -19.33 -0.47
CA PHE A 355 10.58 -19.46 -1.15
C PHE A 355 11.54 -20.39 -0.41
N GLY A 356 11.36 -20.64 0.89
CA GLY A 356 12.33 -21.34 1.73
C GLY A 356 13.32 -20.36 2.37
N GLU A 357 13.57 -20.51 3.67
CA GLU A 357 14.52 -19.70 4.42
C GLU A 357 15.94 -19.80 3.83
N GLU A 358 16.32 -20.96 3.28
CA GLU A 358 17.62 -21.18 2.65
C GLU A 358 17.85 -20.34 1.38
N ASN A 359 16.77 -19.79 0.81
CA ASN A 359 16.79 -18.96 -0.38
C ASN A 359 16.82 -17.46 -0.06
N PHE A 360 16.77 -17.09 1.22
CA PHE A 360 16.97 -15.73 1.67
C PHE A 360 18.39 -15.26 1.36
N ARG A 361 18.50 -14.07 0.76
CA ARG A 361 19.80 -13.50 0.36
C ARG A 361 20.18 -12.31 1.22
N ASN A 362 19.26 -11.38 1.45
CA ASN A 362 19.52 -10.18 2.25
C ASN A 362 18.23 -9.43 2.63
N ASP A 363 18.29 -8.63 3.69
CA ASP A 363 17.30 -7.61 4.07
C ASP A 363 17.90 -6.21 3.92
N ILE A 364 17.67 -5.62 2.75
CA ILE A 364 18.30 -4.36 2.37
C ILE A 364 17.55 -3.21 3.03
N THR A 365 18.25 -2.41 3.83
CA THR A 365 17.70 -1.18 4.43
C THR A 365 17.79 -0.05 3.41
N ARG A 366 16.66 0.58 3.11
CA ARG A 366 16.65 1.84 2.35
C ARG A 366 16.34 3.01 3.28
N ILE A 367 17.10 4.08 3.14
CA ILE A 367 16.86 5.38 3.80
C ILE A 367 15.89 6.17 2.92
N LYS A 368 14.65 6.30 3.36
CA LYS A 368 13.55 6.91 2.59
C LYS A 368 13.41 8.42 2.79
N CYS A 369 13.93 8.95 3.89
CA CYS A 369 13.86 10.38 4.18
C CYS A 369 14.99 10.85 5.09
N ASN A 370 15.22 12.17 5.09
CA ASN A 370 16.17 12.78 6.02
C ASN A 370 15.65 12.68 7.46
N PRO A 371 16.55 12.53 8.46
CA PRO A 371 16.18 12.61 9.87
C PRO A 371 15.43 13.91 10.17
N LYS A 372 14.34 13.79 10.93
CA LYS A 372 13.56 14.93 11.44
C LYS A 372 13.69 14.96 12.95
N ASN A 373 13.95 16.14 13.50
CA ASN A 373 13.84 16.37 14.93
C ASN A 373 12.35 16.48 15.29
N PHE A 374 11.92 15.75 16.30
CA PHE A 374 10.56 15.79 16.79
C PHE A 374 10.55 15.65 18.31
N GLU A 375 9.56 16.24 18.97
CA GLU A 375 9.45 16.26 20.43
C GLU A 375 8.96 14.93 21.02
N ARG A 376 8.43 14.01 20.19
CA ARG A 376 7.96 12.71 20.67
C ARG A 376 9.12 11.86 21.22
N LYS A 377 8.87 11.13 22.31
CA LYS A 377 9.80 10.16 22.91
C LYS A 377 9.86 8.86 22.11
N ALA A 378 10.43 8.90 20.91
CA ALA A 378 10.60 7.72 20.05
C ALA A 378 11.84 7.87 19.15
N PHE A 379 12.30 6.78 18.55
CA PHE A 379 13.30 6.86 17.48
C PHE A 379 12.67 7.35 16.16
N GLY A 380 13.52 7.92 15.29
CA GLY A 380 13.13 8.29 13.93
C GLY A 380 12.77 7.07 13.10
N ASN A 381 11.72 7.19 12.29
CA ASN A 381 11.42 6.21 11.26
C ASN A 381 11.81 6.83 9.91
N ILE A 382 13.04 6.56 9.50
CA ILE A 382 13.63 7.08 8.26
C ILE A 382 13.90 5.99 7.22
N LYS A 383 13.47 4.75 7.52
CA LYS A 383 13.84 3.59 6.70
C LYS A 383 12.66 2.67 6.41
N ASP A 384 12.79 1.95 5.32
CA ASP A 384 12.01 0.79 4.91
C ASP A 384 12.97 -0.38 4.62
N VAL A 385 12.43 -1.54 4.23
CA VAL A 385 13.21 -2.74 3.96
C VAL A 385 12.85 -3.33 2.60
N ILE A 386 13.84 -3.85 1.90
CA ILE A 386 13.68 -4.61 0.67
C ILE A 386 14.20 -6.03 0.92
N TYR A 387 13.30 -7.01 0.97
CA TYR A 387 13.69 -8.41 1.11
C TYR A 387 14.13 -8.97 -0.23
N PHE A 388 15.28 -9.62 -0.25
CA PHE A 388 15.88 -10.22 -1.44
C PHE A 388 15.95 -11.74 -1.29
N TYR A 389 15.32 -12.46 -2.23
CA TYR A 389 15.31 -13.92 -2.31
C TYR A 389 15.67 -14.40 -3.71
N SER A 390 16.32 -15.56 -3.79
CA SER A 390 16.44 -16.31 -5.04
C SER A 390 15.35 -17.37 -5.17
N LYS A 391 15.09 -17.84 -6.40
CA LYS A 391 14.22 -19.01 -6.62
C LYS A 391 14.84 -20.31 -6.09
N SER A 392 16.15 -20.47 -6.30
CA SER A 392 16.88 -21.71 -6.04
C SER A 392 18.00 -21.55 -5.04
N LYS A 393 18.22 -22.60 -4.24
CA LYS A 393 19.25 -22.60 -3.21
C LYS A 393 20.63 -22.86 -3.79
N PRO A 394 21.70 -22.26 -3.25
CA PRO A 394 23.06 -22.63 -3.62
C PRO A 394 23.36 -24.08 -3.23
N ASN A 395 23.60 -24.95 -4.23
CA ASN A 395 24.09 -26.32 -4.01
C ASN A 395 25.48 -26.45 -4.67
N GLY A 396 26.51 -26.02 -3.95
CA GLY A 396 27.90 -26.00 -4.42
C GLY A 396 28.24 -24.75 -5.25
N LYS A 397 27.57 -24.55 -6.40
CA LYS A 397 27.60 -23.28 -7.13
C LYS A 397 26.27 -22.55 -6.94
N ASP A 398 26.34 -21.25 -6.77
CA ASP A 398 25.15 -20.41 -6.68
C ASP A 398 24.50 -20.30 -8.07
N PRO A 399 23.26 -20.80 -8.26
CA PRO A 399 22.59 -20.74 -9.55
C PRO A 399 22.02 -19.34 -9.85
N MET A 400 21.95 -18.45 -8.86
CA MET A 400 21.32 -17.14 -9.03
C MET A 400 22.07 -16.26 -10.05
N SER A 401 21.32 -15.58 -10.91
CA SER A 401 21.85 -14.53 -11.78
C SER A 401 22.40 -13.37 -10.93
N TRP A 402 23.70 -13.12 -11.05
CA TRP A 402 24.38 -12.02 -10.38
C TRP A 402 25.46 -11.43 -11.28
N THR A 403 25.43 -10.13 -11.51
CA THR A 403 26.36 -9.45 -12.45
C THR A 403 27.60 -8.86 -11.78
N ASP A 404 27.68 -8.89 -10.44
CA ASP A 404 28.66 -8.12 -9.64
C ASP A 404 28.64 -6.61 -9.99
N TYR A 405 27.43 -6.05 -10.14
CA TYR A 405 27.22 -4.61 -10.40
C TYR A 405 27.92 -3.76 -9.34
N ARG A 406 28.57 -2.69 -9.81
CA ARG A 406 29.41 -1.80 -9.01
C ARG A 406 29.12 -0.36 -9.36
N VAL A 407 29.22 0.49 -8.35
CA VAL A 407 29.07 1.93 -8.50
C VAL A 407 30.46 2.55 -8.69
N ALA A 408 30.57 3.50 -9.60
CA ALA A 408 31.80 4.28 -9.76
C ALA A 408 32.16 5.00 -8.45
N LEU A 409 33.45 5.22 -8.23
CA LEU A 409 33.91 6.05 -7.12
C LEU A 409 33.66 7.52 -7.44
N THR A 410 33.26 8.32 -6.44
CA THR A 410 33.19 9.78 -6.60
C THR A 410 34.59 10.38 -6.77
N PRO A 411 34.73 11.60 -7.32
CA PRO A 411 36.02 12.28 -7.38
C PRO A 411 36.71 12.37 -6.01
N GLU A 412 35.98 12.65 -4.93
CA GLU A 412 36.57 12.71 -3.58
C GLU A 412 36.99 11.31 -3.09
N GLU A 413 36.21 10.26 -3.38
CA GLU A 413 36.58 8.88 -3.06
C GLU A 413 37.83 8.46 -3.83
N ILE A 414 37.95 8.82 -5.11
CA ILE A 414 39.15 8.58 -5.92
C ILE A 414 40.34 9.29 -5.31
N GLU A 415 40.22 10.56 -4.95
CA GLU A 415 41.30 11.32 -4.33
C GLU A 415 41.75 10.71 -3.00
N LYS A 416 40.81 10.32 -2.14
CA LYS A 416 41.07 9.70 -0.85
C LYS A 416 41.71 8.31 -0.98
N GLN A 417 41.20 7.48 -1.89
CA GLN A 417 41.68 6.10 -2.07
C GLN A 417 42.96 6.03 -2.90
N PHE A 418 43.15 6.95 -3.84
CA PHE A 418 44.28 7.03 -4.78
C PHE A 418 44.98 8.41 -4.64
N PRO A 419 45.65 8.66 -3.50
CA PRO A 419 46.18 9.98 -3.16
C PRO A 419 47.45 10.36 -3.95
N LYS A 420 48.13 9.39 -4.59
CA LYS A 420 49.38 9.66 -5.32
C LYS A 420 49.07 9.94 -6.79
N ILE A 421 49.92 10.74 -7.42
CA ILE A 421 49.84 11.07 -8.86
C ILE A 421 51.20 10.73 -9.48
N ASP A 422 51.17 10.10 -10.66
CA ASP A 422 52.40 9.80 -11.43
C ASP A 422 52.78 10.96 -12.36
N ASP A 423 53.90 10.81 -13.05
CA ASP A 423 54.44 11.75 -14.04
C ASP A 423 53.47 12.08 -15.19
N LYS A 424 52.49 11.21 -15.43
CA LYS A 424 51.46 11.33 -16.48
C LYS A 424 50.13 11.86 -15.93
N GLY A 425 50.09 12.31 -14.68
CA GLY A 425 48.87 12.83 -14.05
C GLY A 425 47.86 11.76 -13.62
N ARG A 426 48.23 10.46 -13.63
CA ARG A 426 47.31 9.38 -13.25
C ARG A 426 47.33 9.17 -11.74
N ARG A 427 46.14 9.10 -11.13
CA ARG A 427 45.99 8.79 -9.70
C ARG A 427 46.23 7.30 -9.41
N TYR A 428 46.96 7.01 -8.34
CA TYR A 428 47.24 5.65 -7.90
C TYR A 428 47.35 5.52 -6.37
N ALA A 429 47.23 4.28 -5.91
CA ALA A 429 47.47 3.86 -4.55
C ALA A 429 48.57 2.80 -4.55
N THR A 430 49.09 2.47 -3.35
CA THR A 430 50.08 1.40 -3.22
C THR A 430 49.70 0.43 -2.14
N THR A 431 49.87 -0.87 -2.41
CA THR A 431 49.62 -1.94 -1.44
C THR A 431 50.91 -2.71 -1.14
N PRO A 432 51.18 -3.10 0.12
CA PRO A 432 52.35 -3.92 0.43
C PRO A 432 52.36 -5.22 -0.34
N LEU A 433 53.48 -5.60 -0.96
CA LEU A 433 53.63 -6.85 -1.71
C LEU A 433 53.83 -8.09 -0.83
N HIS A 434 53.68 -7.96 0.48
CA HIS A 434 53.79 -9.04 1.45
C HIS A 434 52.55 -9.12 2.34
N ALA A 435 52.23 -10.32 2.82
CA ALA A 435 51.09 -10.63 3.68
C ALA A 435 51.55 -11.39 4.93
N LYS A 436 50.74 -11.37 6.00
CA LYS A 436 51.06 -12.06 7.27
C LYS A 436 51.04 -13.58 7.05
N GLY A 437 51.95 -14.30 7.73
CA GLY A 437 52.11 -15.75 7.66
C GLY A 437 53.35 -16.16 6.87
N GLU A 438 53.91 -17.32 7.17
CA GLU A 438 55.10 -17.84 6.50
C GLU A 438 54.72 -19.05 5.64
N THR A 439 55.23 -19.09 4.41
CA THR A 439 54.97 -20.20 3.50
C THR A 439 55.96 -21.34 3.78
N ARG A 440 55.46 -22.51 4.21
CA ARG A 440 56.31 -23.69 4.48
C ARG A 440 56.87 -24.32 3.20
N ASN A 441 56.05 -24.49 2.15
CA ASN A 441 56.44 -25.12 0.88
C ASN A 441 55.78 -24.41 -0.32
N GLY A 442 56.26 -23.22 -0.67
CA GLY A 442 55.69 -22.47 -1.80
C GLY A 442 56.57 -21.32 -2.29
N PRO A 443 56.39 -20.88 -3.55
CA PRO A 443 57.27 -19.91 -4.19
C PRO A 443 57.25 -18.54 -3.50
N THR A 444 56.16 -18.18 -2.81
CA THR A 444 55.96 -16.92 -2.10
C THR A 444 56.86 -16.71 -0.87
N GLY A 445 57.47 -17.77 -0.34
CA GLY A 445 58.47 -17.68 0.72
C GLY A 445 59.90 -17.52 0.20
N LYS A 446 60.12 -17.61 -1.11
CA LYS A 446 61.46 -17.59 -1.72
C LYS A 446 62.00 -16.18 -1.91
N LYS A 447 63.31 -16.11 -2.14
CA LYS A 447 64.05 -14.88 -2.44
C LYS A 447 63.57 -14.27 -3.77
N TRP A 448 63.42 -12.95 -3.81
CA TRP A 448 63.12 -12.17 -5.01
C TRP A 448 64.03 -10.94 -5.02
N GLU A 449 64.73 -10.68 -6.13
CA GLU A 449 65.71 -9.58 -6.27
C GLU A 449 66.68 -9.45 -5.08
N GLY A 450 67.26 -10.56 -4.63
CA GLY A 450 68.19 -10.50 -3.50
C GLY A 450 67.52 -10.45 -2.11
N MET A 451 66.20 -10.35 -2.02
CA MET A 451 65.47 -10.11 -0.76
C MET A 451 64.55 -11.26 -0.36
N LEU A 452 64.49 -11.54 0.95
CA LEU A 452 63.44 -12.39 1.53
C LEU A 452 62.25 -11.54 1.95
N PRO A 453 61.02 -12.10 1.98
CA PRO A 453 59.90 -11.41 2.60
C PRO A 453 60.22 -11.13 4.08
N PRO A 454 59.65 -10.07 4.68
CA PRO A 454 59.87 -9.76 6.09
C PRO A 454 59.57 -10.95 7.01
N LYS A 455 60.28 -11.09 8.13
CA LYS A 455 60.05 -12.16 9.12
C LYS A 455 58.57 -12.23 9.53
N GLY A 456 57.99 -13.44 9.60
CA GLY A 456 56.57 -13.65 9.88
C GLY A 456 55.63 -13.36 8.69
N ARG A 457 56.18 -13.16 7.48
CA ARG A 457 55.43 -12.78 6.27
C ARG A 457 55.91 -13.56 5.04
N HIS A 458 55.11 -13.53 3.99
CA HIS A 458 55.43 -14.08 2.67
C HIS A 458 55.03 -13.07 1.58
N TRP A 459 55.57 -13.22 0.38
CA TRP A 459 55.16 -12.42 -0.77
C TRP A 459 53.72 -12.74 -1.18
N ARG A 460 52.97 -11.72 -1.61
CA ARG A 460 51.59 -11.88 -2.13
C ARG A 460 51.55 -12.58 -3.49
N TYR A 461 52.67 -12.60 -4.20
CA TYR A 461 52.83 -13.21 -5.51
C TYR A 461 54.13 -14.02 -5.55
N SER A 462 54.26 -14.94 -6.49
CA SER A 462 55.52 -15.67 -6.70
C SER A 462 56.63 -14.71 -7.17
N PRO A 463 57.92 -15.01 -6.92
CA PRO A 463 59.04 -14.20 -7.43
C PRO A 463 58.98 -13.92 -8.93
N ALA A 464 58.57 -14.91 -9.74
CA ALA A 464 58.39 -14.73 -11.18
C ALA A 464 57.33 -13.68 -11.52
N GLU A 465 56.21 -13.68 -10.78
CA GLU A 465 55.15 -12.70 -10.94
C GLU A 465 55.56 -11.32 -10.44
N LEU A 466 56.34 -11.25 -9.35
CA LEU A 466 56.90 -9.98 -8.86
C LEU A 466 57.84 -9.36 -9.90
N THR A 467 58.75 -10.14 -10.50
CA THR A 467 59.59 -9.68 -11.61
C THR A 467 58.76 -9.21 -12.80
N ARG A 468 57.64 -9.87 -13.11
CA ARG A 468 56.72 -9.42 -14.18
C ARG A 468 56.06 -8.08 -13.85
N LEU A 469 55.64 -7.87 -12.61
CA LEU A 469 55.07 -6.60 -12.15
C LEU A 469 56.11 -5.47 -12.19
N ASP A 470 57.34 -5.76 -11.76
CA ASP A 470 58.45 -4.81 -11.75
C ASP A 470 58.81 -4.37 -13.17
N LYS A 471 58.97 -5.32 -14.10
CA LYS A 471 59.21 -5.05 -15.53
C LYS A 471 58.11 -4.20 -16.19
N ARG A 472 56.89 -4.23 -15.65
CA ARG A 472 55.76 -3.42 -16.12
C ARG A 472 55.69 -2.03 -15.45
N GLY A 473 56.64 -1.71 -14.56
CA GLY A 473 56.63 -0.46 -13.79
C GLY A 473 55.50 -0.39 -12.77
N LEU A 474 54.99 -1.54 -12.30
CA LEU A 474 53.87 -1.61 -11.34
C LEU A 474 54.35 -1.79 -9.87
N ILE A 475 55.65 -1.60 -9.62
CA ILE A 475 56.23 -1.65 -8.28
C ILE A 475 56.82 -0.30 -7.92
N GLN A 476 56.44 0.21 -6.75
CA GLN A 476 57.05 1.36 -6.11
C GLN A 476 57.82 0.88 -4.88
N TRP A 477 59.09 1.26 -4.80
CA TRP A 477 59.95 1.01 -3.66
C TRP A 477 59.77 2.11 -2.60
N SER A 478 59.56 1.74 -1.34
CA SER A 478 59.58 2.72 -0.24
C SER A 478 61.01 3.19 0.05
N GLY A 479 61.17 4.32 0.74
CA GLY A 479 62.49 4.77 1.22
C GLY A 479 63.19 3.78 2.17
N SER A 480 62.43 2.86 2.76
CA SER A 480 62.93 1.73 3.56
C SER A 480 63.19 0.44 2.76
N GLY A 481 63.17 0.50 1.43
CA GLY A 481 63.43 -0.63 0.54
C GLY A 481 62.31 -1.67 0.46
N ASN A 482 61.10 -1.37 0.93
CA ASN A 482 59.99 -2.32 0.87
C ASN A 482 59.20 -2.15 -0.45
N PRO A 483 59.01 -3.22 -1.23
CA PRO A 483 58.30 -3.16 -2.51
C PRO A 483 56.78 -3.08 -2.28
N ARG A 484 56.12 -2.21 -3.04
CA ARG A 484 54.67 -2.01 -3.02
C ARG A 484 54.08 -2.03 -4.41
N LYS A 485 52.94 -2.69 -4.58
CA LYS A 485 52.23 -2.75 -5.86
C LYS A 485 51.46 -1.45 -6.10
N ILE A 486 51.66 -0.85 -7.26
CA ILE A 486 50.87 0.28 -7.76
C ILE A 486 49.50 -0.24 -8.21
N ILE A 487 48.44 0.47 -7.82
CA ILE A 487 47.06 0.22 -8.26
C ILE A 487 46.53 1.55 -8.78
N TYR A 488 46.23 1.62 -10.08
CA TYR A 488 45.72 2.85 -10.69
C TYR A 488 44.23 3.03 -10.43
N ALA A 489 43.79 4.28 -10.29
CA ALA A 489 42.39 4.63 -10.08
C ALA A 489 41.50 4.20 -11.25
N ASN A 490 41.99 4.31 -12.49
CA ASN A 490 41.26 3.91 -13.70
C ASN A 490 41.11 2.39 -13.86
N GLU A 491 41.88 1.59 -13.13
CA GLU A 491 41.73 0.12 -13.07
C GLU A 491 40.72 -0.30 -11.99
N ASN A 492 40.22 0.64 -11.18
CA ASN A 492 39.23 0.36 -10.16
C ASN A 492 37.89 0.01 -10.83
N ARG A 493 37.36 -1.18 -10.50
CA ARG A 493 36.07 -1.67 -11.02
C ARG A 493 34.84 -1.04 -10.37
N GLY A 494 35.04 -0.10 -9.43
CA GLY A 494 33.99 0.50 -8.61
C GLY A 494 33.76 -0.22 -7.28
N LYS A 495 32.95 0.43 -6.44
CA LYS A 495 32.56 -0.08 -5.12
C LYS A 495 31.45 -1.12 -5.24
N LYS A 496 31.59 -2.21 -4.49
CA LYS A 496 30.50 -3.17 -4.29
C LYS A 496 29.39 -2.52 -3.48
N ILE A 497 28.16 -2.73 -3.91
CA ILE A 497 26.98 -2.29 -3.19
C ILE A 497 26.82 -3.13 -1.92
N GLN A 498 26.47 -2.47 -0.80
CA GLN A 498 26.22 -3.10 0.49
C GLN A 498 24.70 -3.22 0.73
N ASP A 499 24.24 -3.21 1.96
CA ASP A 499 22.86 -3.45 2.40
C ASP A 499 22.14 -2.20 2.96
N ILE A 500 22.83 -1.07 3.08
CA ILE A 500 22.23 0.22 3.47
C ILE A 500 22.29 1.18 2.28
N TRP A 501 21.12 1.54 1.75
CA TRP A 501 21.00 2.35 0.53
C TRP A 501 20.32 3.69 0.81
N ASP A 502 20.91 4.79 0.34
CA ASP A 502 20.35 6.14 0.48
C ASP A 502 19.67 6.56 -0.84
N PHE A 503 18.41 6.14 -1.01
CA PHE A 503 17.58 6.50 -2.16
C PHE A 503 16.27 7.10 -1.68
N LYS A 504 16.10 8.40 -1.92
CA LYS A 504 14.85 9.12 -1.62
C LYS A 504 13.96 9.11 -2.85
N ASP A 505 12.66 8.91 -2.63
CA ASP A 505 11.68 9.01 -3.72
C ASP A 505 11.56 10.47 -4.18
N PRO A 506 11.20 10.70 -5.46
CA PRO A 506 10.94 12.04 -5.97
C PRO A 506 9.91 12.78 -5.10
N GLY A 507 10.14 14.07 -4.88
CA GLY A 507 9.17 14.93 -4.22
C GLY A 507 7.92 15.12 -5.08
N PHE A 508 6.81 15.55 -4.47
CA PHE A 508 5.52 15.75 -5.15
C PHE A 508 5.62 16.66 -6.40
N GLU A 509 6.47 17.68 -6.36
CA GLU A 509 6.70 18.63 -7.47
C GLU A 509 7.40 17.98 -8.67
N SER A 510 8.17 16.92 -8.44
CA SER A 510 8.93 16.19 -9.46
C SER A 510 8.28 14.88 -9.88
N SER A 511 7.19 14.48 -9.21
CA SER A 511 6.58 13.16 -9.37
C SER A 511 5.41 13.23 -10.35
N LEU A 512 5.38 12.31 -11.32
CA LEU A 512 4.24 12.19 -12.24
C LEU A 512 3.07 11.41 -11.61
N TYR A 513 3.33 10.74 -10.47
CA TYR A 513 2.35 9.91 -9.77
C TYR A 513 2.57 9.93 -8.24
N PRO A 514 1.54 9.80 -7.37
CA PRO A 514 1.66 10.00 -5.92
C PRO A 514 2.55 9.03 -5.13
N THR A 515 3.15 8.02 -5.76
CA THR A 515 3.94 6.95 -5.12
C THR A 515 5.11 6.50 -5.99
N GLU A 516 5.71 7.42 -6.75
CA GLU A 516 6.81 7.09 -7.65
C GLU A 516 8.07 6.69 -6.87
N LYS A 517 8.69 5.56 -7.24
CA LYS A 517 9.96 5.15 -6.64
C LYS A 517 11.14 5.83 -7.33
N ASN A 518 12.23 5.96 -6.58
CA ASN A 518 13.51 6.40 -7.14
C ASN A 518 13.96 5.49 -8.31
N ARG A 519 14.17 6.06 -9.50
CA ARG A 519 14.58 5.32 -10.71
C ARG A 519 15.95 4.65 -10.56
N ASP A 520 16.91 5.29 -9.89
CA ASP A 520 18.28 4.76 -9.74
C ASP A 520 18.34 3.57 -8.78
N LEU A 521 17.48 3.55 -7.75
CA LEU A 521 17.26 2.36 -6.91
C LEU A 521 16.88 1.15 -7.77
N LEU A 522 15.91 1.33 -8.66
CA LEU A 522 15.39 0.27 -9.52
C LEU A 522 16.44 -0.17 -10.56
N LYS A 523 17.18 0.78 -11.15
CA LYS A 523 18.33 0.47 -12.03
C LYS A 523 19.41 -0.33 -11.32
N GLN A 524 19.69 -0.02 -10.06
CA GLN A 524 20.66 -0.76 -9.25
C GLN A 524 20.22 -2.21 -9.05
N ILE A 525 18.95 -2.45 -8.69
CA ILE A 525 18.38 -3.79 -8.53
C ILE A 525 18.46 -4.56 -9.86
N ILE A 526 17.97 -3.96 -10.95
CA ILE A 526 17.93 -4.59 -12.28
C ILE A 526 19.35 -4.93 -12.75
N ASN A 527 20.31 -4.00 -12.65
CA ASN A 527 21.68 -4.27 -13.05
C ASN A 527 22.34 -5.35 -12.21
N SER A 528 22.02 -5.48 -10.92
CA SER A 528 22.64 -6.48 -10.05
C SER A 528 22.19 -7.91 -10.38
N SER A 529 20.94 -8.07 -10.80
CA SER A 529 20.28 -9.39 -10.86
C SER A 529 19.84 -9.83 -12.27
N THR A 530 20.08 -9.00 -13.29
CA THR A 530 19.71 -9.31 -14.69
C THR A 530 20.76 -8.87 -15.70
N LYS A 531 20.74 -9.51 -16.86
CA LYS A 531 21.47 -9.15 -18.08
C LYS A 531 20.53 -8.50 -19.10
N ARG A 532 21.10 -7.94 -20.16
CA ARG A 532 20.33 -7.41 -21.30
C ARG A 532 19.46 -8.51 -21.91
N GLY A 533 18.19 -8.20 -22.16
CA GLY A 533 17.21 -9.13 -22.71
C GLY A 533 16.47 -10.01 -21.69
N ASP A 534 16.91 -10.03 -20.43
CA ASP A 534 16.22 -10.75 -19.35
C ASP A 534 14.84 -10.15 -19.08
N LEU A 535 13.94 -10.94 -18.48
CA LEU A 535 12.55 -10.57 -18.22
C LEU A 535 12.33 -10.08 -16.78
N VAL A 536 11.89 -8.83 -16.64
CA VAL A 536 11.53 -8.19 -15.37
C VAL A 536 10.01 -8.16 -15.20
N LEU A 537 9.49 -8.48 -14.02
CA LEU A 537 8.06 -8.43 -13.74
C LEU A 537 7.78 -7.53 -12.52
N ASP A 538 6.81 -6.63 -12.69
CA ASP A 538 6.24 -5.83 -11.61
C ASP A 538 4.72 -5.94 -11.65
N CYS A 539 4.14 -6.59 -10.63
CA CYS A 539 2.69 -6.77 -10.54
C CYS A 539 1.97 -5.69 -9.71
N PHE A 540 2.71 -4.66 -9.28
CA PHE A 540 2.22 -3.46 -8.60
C PHE A 540 2.84 -2.23 -9.28
N ALA A 541 2.65 -2.13 -10.59
CA ALA A 541 3.47 -1.26 -11.42
C ALA A 541 3.39 0.22 -11.02
N GLY A 542 2.25 0.72 -10.56
CA GLY A 542 2.08 2.11 -10.11
C GLY A 542 2.48 3.10 -11.20
N SER A 543 3.47 3.96 -10.93
CA SER A 543 4.05 4.87 -11.93
C SER A 543 4.83 4.18 -13.05
N GLY A 544 5.07 2.88 -12.93
CA GLY A 544 5.88 2.06 -13.83
C GLY A 544 7.37 2.27 -13.71
N THR A 545 7.87 2.81 -12.58
CA THR A 545 9.30 3.09 -12.40
C THR A 545 10.18 1.88 -12.72
N THR A 546 9.76 0.69 -12.28
CA THR A 546 10.45 -0.58 -12.56
C THR A 546 10.53 -0.89 -14.05
N LEU A 547 9.43 -0.72 -14.77
CA LEU A 547 9.30 -1.08 -16.19
C LEU A 547 10.12 -0.11 -17.05
N LEU A 548 10.05 1.18 -16.73
CA LEU A 548 10.83 2.22 -17.42
C LEU A 548 12.33 2.04 -17.15
N ALA A 549 12.72 1.71 -15.91
CA ALA A 549 14.11 1.35 -15.61
C ALA A 549 14.57 0.12 -16.39
N ALA A 550 13.73 -0.91 -16.50
CA ALA A 550 14.03 -2.11 -17.29
C ALA A 550 14.17 -1.77 -18.77
N GLN A 551 13.28 -0.96 -19.33
CA GLN A 551 13.31 -0.51 -20.71
C GLN A 551 14.59 0.27 -21.05
N GLU A 552 14.95 1.27 -20.23
CA GLU A 552 16.19 2.06 -20.39
C GLU A 552 17.44 1.18 -20.32
N LEU A 553 17.38 0.10 -19.53
CA LEU A 553 18.45 -0.88 -19.38
C LEU A 553 18.36 -2.02 -20.41
N GLU A 554 17.49 -1.95 -21.41
CA GLU A 554 17.36 -2.96 -22.46
C GLU A 554 16.97 -4.37 -21.92
N ARG A 555 16.13 -4.40 -20.88
CA ARG A 555 15.46 -5.61 -20.38
C ARG A 555 14.04 -5.66 -20.91
N ASN A 556 13.52 -6.87 -21.02
CA ASN A 556 12.11 -7.10 -21.30
C ASN A 556 11.29 -6.96 -20.02
N TRP A 557 10.01 -6.60 -20.11
CA TRP A 557 9.21 -6.32 -18.92
C TRP A 557 7.74 -6.71 -19.01
N ILE A 558 7.15 -7.12 -17.88
CA ILE A 558 5.71 -7.31 -17.70
C ILE A 558 5.24 -6.43 -16.54
N GLY A 559 4.37 -5.48 -16.84
CA GLY A 559 3.74 -4.59 -15.87
C GLY A 559 2.27 -4.93 -15.66
N ILE A 560 1.82 -4.95 -14.41
CA ILE A 560 0.41 -5.12 -14.07
C ILE A 560 -0.02 -4.03 -13.10
N ASP A 561 -1.14 -3.38 -13.38
CA ASP A 561 -1.76 -2.44 -12.45
C ASP A 561 -3.28 -2.43 -12.58
N LEU A 562 -3.98 -2.13 -11.49
CA LEU A 562 -5.44 -2.02 -11.46
C LEU A 562 -5.91 -0.63 -11.91
N ASN A 563 -5.09 0.41 -11.70
CA ASN A 563 -5.43 1.79 -12.02
C ASN A 563 -5.20 2.08 -13.50
N LYS A 564 -6.28 2.38 -14.22
CA LYS A 564 -6.24 2.76 -15.64
C LYS A 564 -5.36 3.99 -15.90
N ASN A 565 -5.33 4.95 -14.99
CA ASN A 565 -4.50 6.16 -15.14
C ASN A 565 -3.01 5.85 -15.00
N ALA A 566 -2.66 4.94 -14.09
CA ALA A 566 -1.30 4.42 -13.95
C ALA A 566 -0.86 3.74 -15.25
N VAL A 567 -1.67 2.82 -15.77
CA VAL A 567 -1.41 2.14 -17.06
C VAL A 567 -1.25 3.14 -18.20
N ALA A 568 -2.11 4.15 -18.30
CA ALA A 568 -2.02 5.17 -19.35
C ALA A 568 -0.73 6.00 -19.26
N LEU A 569 -0.30 6.37 -18.04
CA LEU A 569 0.96 7.08 -17.82
C LEU A 569 2.17 6.23 -18.25
N ILE A 570 2.21 4.96 -17.85
CA ILE A 570 3.29 4.04 -18.22
C ILE A 570 3.35 3.88 -19.74
N GLU A 571 2.19 3.72 -20.39
CA GLU A 571 2.09 3.61 -21.84
C GLU A 571 2.69 4.83 -22.53
N GLU A 572 2.35 6.05 -22.08
CA GLU A 572 2.90 7.29 -22.63
C GLU A 572 4.43 7.38 -22.46
N GLU A 573 4.95 7.08 -21.27
CA GLU A 573 6.38 7.12 -20.99
C GLU A 573 7.16 6.06 -21.80
N CYS A 574 6.60 4.87 -21.98
CA CYS A 574 7.19 3.83 -22.83
C CYS A 574 7.25 4.27 -24.31
N LEU A 575 6.25 5.00 -24.80
CA LEU A 575 6.26 5.53 -26.16
C LEU A 575 7.36 6.60 -26.34
N LYS A 576 7.60 7.45 -25.34
CA LYS A 576 8.73 8.42 -25.35
C LYS A 576 10.09 7.73 -25.45
N LEU A 577 10.19 6.51 -24.91
CA LEU A 577 11.40 5.66 -25.00
C LEU A 577 11.46 4.81 -26.29
N ASN A 578 10.54 5.01 -27.25
CA ASN A 578 10.41 4.19 -28.46
C ASN A 578 10.31 2.68 -28.16
N ALA A 579 9.70 2.31 -27.03
CA ALA A 579 9.53 0.92 -26.64
C ALA A 579 8.52 0.21 -27.55
N SER A 580 8.78 -1.06 -27.88
CA SER A 580 7.77 -1.96 -28.46
C SER A 580 7.12 -2.77 -27.35
N PHE A 581 5.79 -2.81 -27.27
CA PHE A 581 5.03 -3.50 -26.22
C PHE A 581 3.55 -3.68 -26.60
N GLU A 582 2.87 -4.57 -25.89
CA GLU A 582 1.44 -4.83 -26.06
C GLU A 582 0.66 -4.48 -24.79
N VAL A 583 -0.51 -3.84 -24.95
CA VAL A 583 -1.39 -3.47 -23.84
C VAL A 583 -2.58 -4.40 -23.79
N TYR A 584 -2.84 -4.97 -22.62
CA TYR A 584 -3.91 -5.93 -22.35
C TYR A 584 -4.84 -5.43 -21.25
N GLU A 585 -6.06 -5.96 -21.22
CA GLU A 585 -7.03 -5.79 -20.14
C GLU A 585 -7.52 -7.17 -19.69
N SER A 586 -7.60 -7.37 -18.38
CA SER A 586 -8.18 -8.56 -17.78
C SER A 586 -9.71 -8.42 -17.73
N GLY A 587 -10.40 -9.41 -18.28
CA GLY A 587 -11.86 -9.52 -18.22
C GLY A 587 -12.40 -10.16 -16.95
#